data_AF-A0A316N7N5-F1
#
_entry.id   AF-A0A316N7N5-F1
#
_cell.length_a   1.000
_cell.length_b   1.000
_cell.length_c   1.000
_cell.angle_alpha   90.00
_cell.angle_beta   90.00
_cell.angle_gamma   90.00
#
_symmetry.space_group_name_H-M   'P 1'
#
loop_
_entity.id
_entity.type
_entity.pdbx_description
1 polymer ?
#
loop_
_entity_poly.entity_id
_entity_poly.type
_entity_poly.pdbx_seq_one_letter_code
_entity_poly.pdbx_strand_id
1 'polypeptide(L)'
;MQKIIRQNESESRNKRYSATIDKNICEQLEKEVRRINMTVEEKIYKEVKRRCELPSNAYGIGAWDHHIKIVYELAKKYASEYGANQEIVSLAALLHDVASVTDVTYTEEHHIIGAKIAEELLLQENYPIEKIEQIKKCILNHRGSRLASKNSPEEICIADSDAMAHFYSIPSLLSMVYREKNLSIDEGSKFVMEKLERSYNKMSTKGKKTSKKTI
;
A
#
# COMPACT_ATOMS: atom_id res chain seq x y z
N MET A 1 14.19 -4.09 65.32
CA MET A 1 13.01 -4.03 64.41
C MET A 1 13.26 -3.20 63.16
N GLN A 2 13.72 -1.94 63.26
CA GLN A 2 13.93 -1.06 62.08
C GLN A 2 14.95 -1.55 61.03
N LYS A 3 16.00 -2.28 61.44
CA LYS A 3 17.04 -2.80 60.52
C LYS A 3 16.51 -3.91 59.59
N ILE A 4 15.64 -4.77 60.13
CA ILE A 4 15.01 -5.89 59.41
C ILE A 4 13.97 -5.38 58.41
N ILE A 5 13.18 -4.36 58.81
CA ILE A 5 12.19 -3.72 57.92
C ILE A 5 12.88 -3.10 56.70
N ARG A 6 14.01 -2.38 56.88
CA ARG A 6 14.77 -1.79 55.77
C ARG A 6 15.39 -2.83 54.83
N GLN A 7 15.84 -3.97 55.35
CA GLN A 7 16.32 -5.08 54.52
C GLN A 7 15.19 -5.65 53.64
N ASN A 8 14.03 -5.92 54.22
CA ASN A 8 12.87 -6.44 53.49
C ASN A 8 12.34 -5.46 52.41
N GLU A 9 12.37 -4.16 52.69
CA GLU A 9 12.04 -3.11 51.71
C GLU A 9 13.06 -3.04 50.56
N SER A 10 14.35 -3.26 50.84
CA SER A 10 15.40 -3.27 49.82
C SER A 10 15.33 -4.51 48.91
N GLU A 11 15.04 -5.68 49.47
CA GLU A 11 14.89 -6.94 48.72
C GLU A 11 13.63 -6.93 47.84
N SER A 12 12.53 -6.40 48.37
CA SER A 12 11.28 -6.24 47.60
C SER A 12 11.43 -5.22 46.46
N ARG A 13 12.22 -4.14 46.65
CA ARG A 13 12.61 -3.22 45.57
C ARG A 13 13.46 -3.91 44.50
N ASN A 14 14.48 -4.66 44.89
CA ASN A 14 15.34 -5.38 43.95
C ASN A 14 14.57 -6.44 43.14
N LYS A 15 13.65 -7.19 43.76
CA LYS A 15 12.77 -8.13 43.05
C LYS A 15 11.84 -7.43 42.05
N ARG A 16 11.24 -6.29 42.42
CA ARG A 16 10.42 -5.49 41.49
C ARG A 16 11.23 -4.92 40.34
N TYR A 17 12.45 -4.45 40.61
CA TYR A 17 13.36 -3.93 39.59
C TYR A 17 13.79 -5.03 38.60
N SER A 18 14.18 -6.21 39.09
CA SER A 18 14.49 -7.38 38.25
C SER A 18 13.30 -7.79 37.38
N ALA A 19 12.10 -7.92 37.98
CA ALA A 19 10.89 -8.29 37.23
C ALA A 19 10.49 -7.26 36.16
N THR A 20 10.82 -5.97 36.38
CA THR A 20 10.59 -4.91 35.39
C THR A 20 11.58 -4.99 34.24
N ILE A 21 12.86 -5.32 34.52
CA ILE A 21 13.89 -5.56 33.50
C ILE A 21 13.52 -6.79 32.66
N ASP A 22 13.14 -7.90 33.30
CA ASP A 22 12.78 -9.14 32.61
C ASP A 22 11.57 -8.94 31.69
N LYS A 23 10.58 -8.15 32.12
CA LYS A 23 9.43 -7.77 31.30
C LYS A 23 9.85 -6.92 30.09
N ASN A 24 10.69 -5.92 30.29
CA ASN A 24 11.17 -5.06 29.19
C ASN A 24 11.99 -5.85 28.16
N ILE A 25 12.85 -6.77 28.62
CA ILE A 25 13.64 -7.65 27.74
C ILE A 25 12.69 -8.58 26.96
N CYS A 26 11.70 -9.20 27.62
CA CYS A 26 10.69 -10.01 26.94
C CYS A 26 9.93 -9.21 25.87
N GLU A 27 9.44 -8.01 26.19
CA GLU A 27 8.74 -7.16 25.21
C GLU A 27 9.64 -6.79 24.01
N GLN A 28 10.93 -6.59 24.25
CA GLN A 28 11.89 -6.25 23.21
C GLN A 28 12.24 -7.46 22.34
N LEU A 29 12.42 -8.64 22.94
CA LEU A 29 12.59 -9.92 22.23
C LEU A 29 11.34 -10.28 21.43
N GLU A 30 10.14 -10.08 21.97
CA GLU A 30 8.88 -10.29 21.25
C GLU A 30 8.77 -9.37 20.03
N LYS A 31 9.19 -8.12 20.14
CA LYS A 31 9.24 -7.19 19.01
C LYS A 31 10.24 -7.64 17.95
N GLU A 32 11.43 -8.10 18.34
CA GLU A 32 12.43 -8.61 17.40
C GLU A 32 11.99 -9.91 16.73
N VAL A 33 11.43 -10.86 17.48
CA VAL A 33 10.86 -12.11 16.93
C VAL A 33 9.73 -11.80 15.95
N ARG A 34 8.83 -10.88 16.29
CA ARG A 34 7.78 -10.42 15.35
C ARG A 34 8.36 -9.78 14.11
N ARG A 35 9.46 -9.02 14.22
CA ARG A 35 10.14 -8.39 13.09
C ARG A 35 10.80 -9.43 12.18
N ILE A 36 11.39 -10.48 12.75
CA ILE A 36 12.01 -11.58 12.01
C ILE A 36 10.96 -12.40 11.25
N ASN A 37 9.79 -12.63 11.85
CA ASN A 37 8.73 -13.46 11.27
C ASN A 37 7.80 -12.73 10.30
N MET A 38 8.05 -11.46 9.97
CA MET A 38 7.24 -10.75 8.99
C MET A 38 7.40 -11.35 7.60
N THR A 39 6.27 -11.58 6.96
CA THR A 39 6.18 -11.91 5.53
C THR A 39 6.66 -10.74 4.66
N VAL A 40 7.07 -11.03 3.43
CA VAL A 40 7.44 -9.99 2.45
C VAL A 40 6.29 -9.01 2.23
N GLU A 41 5.06 -9.51 2.14
CA GLU A 41 3.86 -8.67 2.01
C GLU A 41 3.70 -7.68 3.17
N GLU A 42 3.88 -8.12 4.42
CA GLU A 42 3.80 -7.24 5.59
C GLU A 42 4.93 -6.20 5.62
N LYS A 43 6.13 -6.55 5.16
CA LYS A 43 7.26 -5.61 5.07
C LYS A 43 6.99 -4.53 4.02
N ILE A 44 6.54 -4.93 2.83
CA ILE A 44 6.16 -4.01 1.76
C ILE A 44 4.98 -3.13 2.17
N TYR A 45 3.96 -3.71 2.83
CA TYR A 45 2.83 -2.96 3.36
C TYR A 45 3.29 -1.83 4.30
N LYS A 46 4.17 -2.16 5.26
CA LYS A 46 4.70 -1.17 6.20
C LYS A 46 5.57 -0.14 5.50
N GLU A 47 6.41 -0.54 4.54
CA GLU A 47 7.28 0.39 3.82
C GLU A 47 6.47 1.38 2.98
N VAL A 48 5.46 0.93 2.22
CA VAL A 48 4.62 1.83 1.41
C VAL A 48 3.80 2.77 2.31
N LYS A 49 3.22 2.24 3.40
CA LYS A 49 2.50 3.07 4.37
C LYS A 49 3.41 4.13 4.97
N ARG A 50 4.63 3.75 5.38
CA ARG A 50 5.65 4.68 5.92
C ARG A 50 5.97 5.78 4.90
N ARG A 51 6.16 5.46 3.62
CA ARG A 51 6.37 6.47 2.57
C ARG A 51 5.21 7.45 2.47
N CYS A 52 3.98 6.96 2.59
CA CYS A 52 2.79 7.83 2.58
C CYS A 52 2.71 8.75 3.81
N GLU A 53 3.27 8.33 4.95
CA GLU A 53 3.36 9.11 6.19
C GLU A 53 4.51 10.15 6.18
N LEU A 54 5.47 10.05 5.26
CA LEU A 54 6.59 10.99 5.19
C LEU A 54 6.13 12.39 4.74
N PRO A 55 6.72 13.47 5.29
CA PRO A 55 6.46 14.84 4.83
C PRO A 55 6.80 15.09 3.35
N SER A 56 7.66 14.26 2.75
CA SER A 56 8.02 14.34 1.33
C SER A 56 6.91 13.88 0.38
N ASN A 57 5.91 13.15 0.87
CA ASN A 57 4.76 12.74 0.06
C ASN A 57 3.81 13.93 -0.16
N ALA A 58 3.77 14.45 -1.39
CA ALA A 58 2.94 15.59 -1.77
C ALA A 58 1.42 15.36 -1.59
N TYR A 59 0.98 14.10 -1.53
CA TYR A 59 -0.43 13.72 -1.38
C TYR A 59 -0.83 13.49 0.09
N GLY A 60 0.15 13.46 1.01
CA GLY A 60 -0.06 13.12 2.42
C GLY A 60 -0.65 11.73 2.66
N ILE A 61 -1.04 11.45 3.91
CA ILE A 61 -1.54 10.13 4.32
C ILE A 61 -2.81 9.69 3.57
N GLY A 62 -3.54 10.62 2.96
CA GLY A 62 -4.71 10.33 2.14
C GLY A 62 -4.41 9.42 0.94
N ALA A 63 -3.19 9.45 0.39
CA ALA A 63 -2.78 8.50 -0.66
C ALA A 63 -2.88 7.05 -0.20
N TRP A 64 -2.54 6.80 1.06
CA TRP A 64 -2.68 5.49 1.68
C TRP A 64 -4.14 5.17 1.99
N ASP A 65 -4.78 6.00 2.82
CA ASP A 65 -6.10 5.72 3.40
C ASP A 65 -7.22 5.69 2.36
N HIS A 66 -7.05 6.39 1.24
CA HIS A 66 -8.12 6.62 0.27
C HIS A 66 -7.81 6.14 -1.14
N HIS A 67 -6.65 5.51 -1.36
CA HIS A 67 -6.32 4.92 -2.65
C HIS A 67 -5.54 3.61 -2.53
N ILE A 68 -4.27 3.63 -2.14
CA ILE A 68 -3.38 2.45 -2.18
C ILE A 68 -3.96 1.29 -1.37
N LYS A 69 -4.42 1.57 -0.14
CA LYS A 69 -5.03 0.55 0.72
C LYS A 69 -6.30 -0.05 0.10
N ILE A 70 -7.12 0.77 -0.54
CA ILE A 70 -8.35 0.33 -1.22
C ILE A 70 -7.99 -0.58 -2.40
N VAL A 71 -7.02 -0.20 -3.23
CA VAL A 71 -6.56 -1.02 -4.36
C VAL A 71 -6.04 -2.37 -3.86
N TYR A 72 -5.24 -2.38 -2.79
CA TYR A 72 -4.75 -3.58 -2.14
C TYR A 72 -5.86 -4.51 -1.64
N GLU A 73 -6.86 -3.96 -0.94
CA GLU A 73 -8.00 -4.73 -0.43
C GLU A 73 -8.86 -5.30 -1.57
N LEU A 74 -9.11 -4.52 -2.62
CA LEU A 74 -9.87 -4.96 -3.80
C LEU A 74 -9.13 -6.05 -4.57
N ALA A 75 -7.83 -5.86 -4.84
CA ALA A 75 -7.01 -6.83 -5.56
C ALA A 75 -6.98 -8.18 -4.83
N LYS A 76 -6.79 -8.15 -3.50
CA LYS A 76 -6.83 -9.37 -2.67
C LYS A 76 -8.19 -10.05 -2.69
N LYS A 77 -9.25 -9.27 -2.51
CA LYS A 77 -10.62 -9.78 -2.45
C LYS A 77 -11.01 -10.49 -3.74
N TYR A 78 -10.64 -9.94 -4.90
CA TYR A 78 -11.09 -10.43 -6.19
C TYR A 78 -10.08 -11.31 -6.92
N ALA A 79 -8.87 -11.53 -6.40
CA ALA A 79 -7.81 -12.31 -7.05
C ALA A 79 -8.30 -13.67 -7.60
N SER A 80 -9.04 -14.43 -6.79
CA SER A 80 -9.58 -15.74 -7.18
C SER A 80 -10.60 -15.64 -8.31
N GLU A 81 -11.41 -14.58 -8.36
CA GLU A 81 -12.37 -14.36 -9.45
C GLU A 81 -11.65 -14.10 -10.77
N TYR A 82 -10.46 -13.47 -10.77
CA TYR A 82 -9.64 -13.30 -11.96
C TYR A 82 -8.83 -14.55 -12.33
N GLY A 83 -8.68 -15.50 -11.41
CA GLY A 83 -7.71 -16.59 -11.55
C GLY A 83 -6.26 -16.09 -11.36
N ALA A 84 -6.09 -14.99 -10.65
CA ALA A 84 -4.79 -14.36 -10.39
C ALA A 84 -4.16 -14.89 -9.11
N ASN A 85 -2.82 -14.93 -9.07
CA ASN A 85 -2.09 -15.24 -7.86
C ASN A 85 -2.26 -14.11 -6.83
N GLN A 86 -2.90 -14.43 -5.70
CA GLN A 86 -3.21 -13.46 -4.65
C GLN A 86 -1.96 -12.75 -4.10
N GLU A 87 -0.84 -13.44 -3.95
CA GLU A 87 0.41 -12.88 -3.43
C GLU A 87 0.98 -11.82 -4.40
N ILE A 88 1.02 -12.15 -5.70
CA ILE A 88 1.50 -11.22 -6.74
C ILE A 88 0.62 -9.97 -6.80
N VAL A 89 -0.71 -10.12 -6.83
CA VAL A 89 -1.60 -8.95 -6.90
C VAL A 89 -1.59 -8.14 -5.60
N SER A 90 -1.37 -8.78 -4.44
CA SER A 90 -1.21 -8.06 -3.17
C SER A 90 -0.01 -7.12 -3.21
N LEU A 91 1.15 -7.64 -3.63
CA LEU A 91 2.39 -6.87 -3.71
C LEU A 91 2.34 -5.80 -4.81
N ALA A 92 1.81 -6.15 -5.99
CA ALA A 92 1.64 -5.19 -7.08
C ALA A 92 0.67 -4.05 -6.70
N ALA A 93 -0.43 -4.35 -5.99
CA ALA A 93 -1.36 -3.32 -5.52
C ALA A 93 -0.73 -2.38 -4.48
N LEU A 94 0.12 -2.89 -3.58
CA LEU A 94 0.85 -2.03 -2.64
C LEU A 94 1.85 -1.12 -3.37
N LEU A 95 2.48 -1.62 -4.44
CA LEU A 95 3.60 -0.95 -5.11
C LEU A 95 3.22 -0.12 -6.34
N HIS A 96 1.99 -0.21 -6.87
CA HIS A 96 1.63 0.39 -8.17
C HIS A 96 1.90 1.90 -8.27
N ASP A 97 1.66 2.62 -7.17
CA ASP A 97 1.84 4.07 -7.06
C ASP A 97 3.03 4.47 -6.16
N VAL A 98 3.91 3.52 -5.82
CA VAL A 98 5.02 3.75 -4.90
C VAL A 98 5.92 4.91 -5.33
N ALA A 99 6.11 5.11 -6.64
CA ALA A 99 6.90 6.21 -7.16
C ALA A 99 6.27 7.58 -6.83
N SER A 100 4.96 7.74 -7.06
CA SER A 100 4.23 8.99 -6.82
C SER A 100 4.27 9.42 -5.36
N VAL A 101 4.17 8.47 -4.41
CA VAL A 101 4.24 8.76 -2.98
C VAL A 101 5.68 8.90 -2.46
N THR A 102 6.68 8.50 -3.25
CA THR A 102 8.10 8.67 -2.91
C THR A 102 8.59 10.06 -3.32
N ASP A 103 8.27 10.48 -4.54
CA ASP A 103 8.67 11.77 -5.10
C ASP A 103 7.64 12.20 -6.16
N VAL A 104 7.05 13.38 -5.96
CA VAL A 104 6.03 13.94 -6.87
C VAL A 104 6.58 14.22 -8.27
N THR A 105 7.89 14.40 -8.43
CA THR A 105 8.51 14.55 -9.75
C THR A 105 8.42 13.27 -10.58
N TYR A 106 8.16 12.11 -9.95
CA TYR A 106 8.00 10.83 -10.64
C TYR A 106 6.58 10.60 -11.17
N THR A 107 5.60 11.45 -10.85
CA THR A 107 4.18 11.20 -11.17
C THR A 107 3.93 10.93 -12.66
N GLU A 108 4.65 11.59 -13.59
CA GLU A 108 4.41 11.34 -15.02
C GLU A 108 4.86 9.95 -15.47
N GLU A 109 5.96 9.45 -14.91
CA GLU A 109 6.57 8.16 -15.23
C GLU A 109 6.39 7.13 -14.09
N HIS A 110 5.42 7.33 -13.19
CA HIS A 110 5.29 6.55 -11.94
C HIS A 110 5.21 5.04 -12.18
N HIS A 111 4.53 4.59 -13.23
CA HIS A 111 4.51 3.18 -13.65
C HIS A 111 5.91 2.60 -13.98
N ILE A 112 6.78 3.35 -14.66
CA ILE A 112 8.14 2.90 -15.02
C ILE A 112 9.06 2.96 -13.81
N ILE A 113 9.06 4.09 -13.10
CA ILE A 113 9.91 4.29 -11.93
C ILE A 113 9.46 3.39 -10.77
N GLY A 114 8.15 3.22 -10.60
CA GLY A 114 7.54 2.37 -9.58
C GLY A 114 7.87 0.90 -9.81
N ALA A 115 7.92 0.43 -11.06
CA ALA A 115 8.39 -0.92 -11.36
C ALA A 115 9.86 -1.14 -10.95
N LYS A 116 10.73 -0.13 -11.11
CA LYS A 116 12.13 -0.20 -10.64
C LYS A 116 12.22 -0.19 -9.12
N ILE A 117 11.47 0.68 -8.44
CA ILE A 117 11.42 0.71 -6.96
C ILE A 117 10.88 -0.62 -6.42
N ALA A 118 9.86 -1.20 -7.05
CA ALA A 118 9.31 -2.49 -6.65
C ALA A 118 10.36 -3.61 -6.78
N GLU A 119 11.12 -3.64 -7.87
CA GLU A 119 12.23 -4.57 -8.06
C GLU A 119 13.27 -4.45 -6.95
N GLU A 120 13.74 -3.24 -6.66
CA GLU A 120 14.74 -2.97 -5.63
C GLU A 120 14.26 -3.45 -4.24
N LEU A 121 13.03 -3.09 -3.85
CA LEU A 121 12.46 -3.47 -2.56
C LEU A 121 12.28 -5.00 -2.42
N LEU A 122 11.86 -5.67 -3.49
CA LEU A 122 11.61 -7.11 -3.46
C LEU A 122 12.92 -7.92 -3.52
N LEU A 123 13.94 -7.43 -4.22
CA LEU A 123 15.27 -8.03 -4.22
C LEU A 123 15.93 -7.98 -2.83
N GLN A 124 15.74 -6.88 -2.09
CA GLN A 124 16.22 -6.76 -0.70
C GLN A 124 15.60 -7.81 0.23
N GLU A 125 14.41 -8.29 -0.11
CA GLU A 125 13.70 -9.34 0.62
C GLU A 125 13.97 -10.76 0.07
N ASN A 126 14.93 -10.90 -0.85
CA ASN A 126 15.24 -12.15 -1.55
C ASN A 126 14.01 -12.78 -2.24
N TYR A 127 13.13 -11.94 -2.78
CA TYR A 127 11.92 -12.41 -3.44
C TYR A 127 12.23 -13.05 -4.81
N PRO A 128 11.53 -14.12 -5.24
CA PRO A 128 11.85 -14.81 -6.49
C PRO A 128 11.74 -13.89 -7.72
N ILE A 129 12.78 -13.90 -8.58
CA ILE A 129 12.89 -13.04 -9.75
C ILE A 129 11.69 -13.19 -10.69
N GLU A 130 11.21 -14.42 -10.91
CA GLU A 130 10.08 -14.69 -11.79
C GLU A 130 8.78 -14.05 -11.28
N LYS A 131 8.63 -13.92 -9.96
CA LYS A 131 7.48 -13.21 -9.36
C LYS A 131 7.68 -11.70 -9.40
N ILE A 132 8.91 -11.21 -9.20
CA ILE A 132 9.23 -9.78 -9.34
C ILE A 132 8.86 -9.30 -10.75
N GLU A 133 9.20 -10.05 -11.79
CA GLU A 133 8.86 -9.68 -13.18
C GLU A 133 7.35 -9.64 -13.44
N GLN A 134 6.57 -10.52 -12.81
CA GLN A 134 5.10 -10.46 -12.88
C GLN A 134 4.54 -9.22 -12.19
N ILE A 135 5.07 -8.88 -11.00
CA ILE A 135 4.71 -7.66 -10.26
C ILE A 135 5.04 -6.42 -11.08
N LYS A 136 6.25 -6.34 -11.66
CA LYS A 136 6.68 -5.24 -12.53
C LYS A 136 5.73 -5.05 -13.71
N LYS A 137 5.31 -6.12 -14.40
CA LYS A 137 4.34 -6.02 -15.50
C LYS A 137 3.00 -5.46 -15.04
N CYS A 138 2.50 -5.88 -13.87
CA CYS A 138 1.29 -5.30 -13.30
C CYS A 138 1.43 -3.79 -13.10
N ILE A 139 2.54 -3.35 -12.51
CA ILE A 139 2.81 -1.92 -12.25
C ILE A 139 3.01 -1.14 -13.55
N LEU A 140 3.71 -1.69 -14.54
CA LEU A 140 3.91 -1.01 -15.83
C LEU A 140 2.58 -0.78 -16.58
N ASN A 141 1.66 -1.74 -16.51
CA ASN A 141 0.48 -1.79 -17.36
C ASN A 141 -0.84 -1.37 -16.67
N HIS A 142 -0.80 -0.92 -15.41
CA HIS A 142 -2.01 -0.60 -14.64
C HIS A 142 -2.71 0.71 -15.07
N ARG A 143 -1.95 1.73 -15.48
CA ARG A 143 -2.46 3.11 -15.56
C ARG A 143 -3.42 3.34 -16.73
N GLY A 144 -4.45 4.15 -16.51
CA GLY A 144 -5.48 4.45 -17.51
C GLY A 144 -5.10 5.53 -18.53
N SER A 145 -4.14 6.39 -18.19
CA SER A 145 -3.70 7.49 -19.07
C SER A 145 -2.64 7.06 -20.10
N ARG A 146 -2.05 5.87 -19.95
CA ARG A 146 -1.18 5.23 -20.95
C ARG A 146 -1.60 3.77 -21.05
N LEU A 147 -2.46 3.48 -22.02
CA LEU A 147 -3.01 2.14 -22.18
C LEU A 147 -1.94 1.17 -22.68
N ALA A 148 -1.77 0.07 -21.95
CA ALA A 148 -0.99 -1.08 -22.36
C ALA A 148 -1.87 -2.34 -22.42
N SER A 149 -1.47 -3.29 -23.27
CA SER A 149 -2.07 -4.63 -23.26
C SER A 149 -1.76 -5.31 -21.94
N LYS A 150 -2.73 -6.06 -21.42
CA LYS A 150 -2.64 -6.82 -20.18
C LYS A 150 -2.82 -8.28 -20.54
N ASN A 151 -1.79 -9.08 -20.32
CA ASN A 151 -1.72 -10.43 -20.89
C ASN A 151 -1.80 -11.52 -19.82
N SER A 152 -1.86 -11.13 -18.55
CA SER A 152 -2.03 -12.03 -17.40
C SER A 152 -3.25 -11.68 -16.55
N PRO A 153 -3.83 -12.67 -15.83
CA PRO A 153 -4.84 -12.42 -14.81
C PRO A 153 -4.45 -11.37 -13.79
N GLU A 154 -3.18 -11.34 -13.37
CA GLU A 154 -2.62 -10.41 -12.40
C GLU A 154 -2.67 -8.97 -12.92
N GLU A 155 -2.19 -8.72 -14.15
CA GLU A 155 -2.23 -7.40 -14.77
C GLU A 155 -3.67 -6.86 -14.89
N ILE A 156 -4.62 -7.72 -15.27
CA ILE A 156 -6.03 -7.37 -15.37
C ILE A 156 -6.61 -7.07 -14.00
N CYS A 157 -6.33 -7.91 -13.00
CA CYS A 157 -6.81 -7.73 -11.63
C CYS A 157 -6.35 -6.41 -11.03
N ILE A 158 -5.07 -6.04 -11.23
CA ILE A 158 -4.51 -4.78 -10.74
C ILE A 158 -5.11 -3.57 -11.45
N ALA A 159 -5.17 -3.60 -12.79
CA ALA A 159 -5.73 -2.48 -13.54
C ALA A 159 -7.22 -2.25 -13.22
N ASP A 160 -7.99 -3.33 -13.04
CA ASP A 160 -9.40 -3.25 -12.65
C ASP A 160 -9.55 -2.78 -11.19
N SER A 161 -8.73 -3.25 -10.26
CA SER A 161 -8.78 -2.84 -8.85
C SER A 161 -8.40 -1.36 -8.68
N ASP A 162 -7.39 -0.88 -9.40
CA ASP A 162 -7.02 0.53 -9.45
C ASP A 162 -8.16 1.40 -10.04
N ALA A 163 -8.75 0.95 -11.15
CA ALA A 163 -9.92 1.64 -11.72
C ALA A 163 -11.08 1.71 -10.72
N MET A 164 -11.39 0.59 -10.07
CA MET A 164 -12.49 0.49 -9.11
C MET A 164 -12.28 1.42 -7.92
N ALA A 165 -11.05 1.51 -7.38
CA ALA A 165 -10.76 2.35 -6.22
C ALA A 165 -11.13 3.83 -6.44
N HIS A 166 -11.02 4.34 -7.68
CA HIS A 166 -11.47 5.70 -8.02
C HIS A 166 -12.96 5.93 -7.83
N PHE A 167 -13.79 4.89 -7.98
CA PHE A 167 -15.23 4.97 -7.73
C PHE A 167 -15.59 4.76 -6.25
N TYR A 168 -14.78 3.99 -5.51
CA TYR A 168 -14.99 3.80 -4.07
C TYR A 168 -14.65 5.06 -3.26
N SER A 169 -13.74 5.88 -3.77
CA SER A 169 -13.24 7.05 -3.06
C SER A 169 -13.34 8.32 -3.90
N ILE A 170 -14.56 8.64 -4.34
CA ILE A 170 -14.86 9.92 -4.98
C ILE A 170 -14.38 11.12 -4.13
N PRO A 171 -14.55 11.13 -2.78
CA PRO A 171 -14.03 12.24 -1.97
C PRO A 171 -12.53 12.46 -2.10
N SER A 172 -11.74 11.40 -2.29
CA SER A 172 -10.29 11.51 -2.53
C SER A 172 -9.99 12.22 -3.84
N LEU A 173 -10.74 11.91 -4.91
CA LEU A 173 -10.61 12.61 -6.19
C LEU A 173 -10.96 14.10 -6.07
N LEU A 174 -12.04 14.42 -5.34
CA LEU A 174 -12.45 15.81 -5.10
C LEU A 174 -11.40 16.56 -4.28
N SER A 175 -10.84 15.92 -3.25
CA SER A 175 -9.74 16.46 -2.46
C SER A 175 -8.51 16.73 -3.32
N MET A 176 -8.11 15.78 -4.16
CA MET A 176 -6.96 15.93 -5.06
C MET A 176 -7.12 17.13 -6.01
N VAL A 177 -8.30 17.32 -6.62
CA VAL A 177 -8.49 18.42 -7.58
C VAL A 177 -8.63 19.79 -6.91
N TYR A 178 -9.35 19.89 -5.80
CA TYR A 178 -9.66 21.18 -5.18
C TYR A 178 -8.67 21.60 -4.10
N ARG A 179 -8.10 20.66 -3.33
CA ARG A 179 -7.14 20.95 -2.26
C ARG A 179 -5.70 20.88 -2.76
N GLU A 180 -5.33 19.81 -3.43
CA GLU A 180 -3.92 19.56 -3.79
C GLU A 180 -3.53 20.26 -5.09
N LYS A 181 -4.40 20.22 -6.10
CA LYS A 181 -4.17 20.88 -7.40
C LYS A 181 -4.70 22.31 -7.47
N ASN A 182 -5.51 22.74 -6.50
CA ASN A 182 -6.11 24.07 -6.43
C ASN A 182 -6.83 24.48 -7.74
N LEU A 183 -7.57 23.55 -8.35
CA LEU A 183 -8.34 23.79 -9.57
C LEU A 183 -9.64 24.52 -9.26
N SER A 184 -10.16 25.26 -10.24
CA SER A 184 -11.53 25.80 -10.17
C SER A 184 -12.58 24.68 -10.20
N ILE A 185 -13.83 25.00 -9.86
CA ILE A 185 -14.95 24.04 -9.92
C ILE A 185 -15.09 23.43 -11.32
N ASP A 186 -14.97 24.24 -12.37
CA ASP A 186 -15.13 23.77 -13.75
C ASP A 186 -13.96 22.85 -14.18
N GLU A 187 -12.73 23.25 -13.89
CA GLU A 187 -11.54 22.44 -14.21
C GLU A 187 -11.49 21.15 -13.39
N GLY A 188 -11.79 21.23 -12.09
CA GLY A 188 -11.84 20.08 -11.20
C GLY A 188 -12.95 19.10 -11.59
N SER A 189 -14.14 19.59 -11.93
CA SER A 189 -15.26 18.76 -12.40
C SER A 189 -14.89 18.04 -13.69
N LYS A 190 -14.30 18.75 -14.66
CA LYS A 190 -13.80 18.17 -15.91
C LYS A 190 -12.76 17.08 -15.64
N PHE A 191 -11.76 17.37 -14.81
CA PHE A 191 -10.70 16.43 -14.46
C PHE A 191 -11.26 15.13 -13.85
N VAL A 192 -12.19 15.26 -12.88
CA VAL A 192 -12.80 14.11 -12.20
C VAL A 192 -13.57 13.25 -13.20
N MET A 193 -14.40 13.87 -14.04
CA MET A 193 -15.18 13.15 -15.05
C MET A 193 -14.27 12.39 -16.02
N GLU A 194 -13.24 13.03 -16.56
CA GLU A 194 -12.28 12.39 -17.46
C GLU A 194 -11.50 11.26 -16.77
N LYS A 195 -11.14 11.41 -15.48
CA LYS A 195 -10.44 10.37 -14.72
C LYS A 195 -11.33 9.15 -14.47
N LEU A 196 -12.60 9.37 -14.14
CA LEU A 196 -13.57 8.28 -13.97
C LEU A 196 -13.88 7.60 -15.30
N GLU A 197 -14.00 8.35 -16.39
CA GLU A 197 -14.20 7.79 -17.73
C GLU A 197 -13.01 6.92 -18.15
N ARG A 198 -11.77 7.39 -17.99
CA ARG A 198 -10.57 6.57 -18.25
C ARG A 198 -10.54 5.32 -17.39
N SER A 199 -10.92 5.44 -16.11
CA SER A 199 -11.00 4.29 -15.19
C SER A 199 -12.06 3.29 -15.65
N TYR A 200 -13.23 3.76 -16.10
CA TYR A 200 -14.26 2.91 -16.65
C TYR A 200 -13.82 2.20 -17.94
N ASN A 201 -13.20 2.95 -18.85
CA ASN A 201 -12.83 2.45 -20.17
C ASN A 201 -11.69 1.43 -20.11
N LYS A 202 -10.74 1.59 -19.17
CA LYS A 202 -9.65 0.63 -19.00
C LYS A 202 -10.09 -0.68 -18.33
N MET A 203 -11.21 -0.68 -17.60
CA MET A 203 -11.69 -1.87 -16.90
C MET A 203 -12.06 -2.97 -17.89
N SER A 204 -11.71 -4.20 -17.53
CA SER A 204 -12.18 -5.39 -18.24
C SER A 204 -13.71 -5.56 -18.09
N THR A 205 -14.30 -6.43 -18.93
CA THR A 205 -15.70 -6.82 -18.79
C THR A 205 -16.02 -7.39 -17.41
N LYS A 206 -15.05 -8.05 -16.77
CA LYS A 206 -15.19 -8.57 -15.40
C LYS A 206 -15.17 -7.43 -14.39
N GLY A 207 -14.18 -6.54 -14.44
CA GLY A 207 -14.10 -5.36 -13.57
C GLY A 207 -15.36 -4.50 -13.62
N LYS A 208 -15.91 -4.24 -14.82
CA LYS A 208 -17.17 -3.50 -14.99
C LYS A 208 -18.38 -4.19 -14.37
N LYS A 209 -18.40 -5.53 -14.29
CA LYS A 209 -19.47 -6.29 -13.61
C LYS A 209 -19.27 -6.26 -12.10
N THR A 210 -18.03 -6.36 -11.63
CA THR A 210 -17.70 -6.33 -10.21
C THR A 210 -17.97 -4.97 -9.59
N SER A 211 -17.58 -3.87 -10.26
CA SER A 211 -17.82 -2.51 -9.76
C SER A 211 -19.31 -2.21 -9.53
N LYS A 212 -20.19 -2.68 -10.41
CA LYS A 212 -21.65 -2.52 -10.29
C LYS A 212 -22.29 -3.26 -9.12
N LYS A 213 -21.61 -4.25 -8.53
CA LYS A 213 -22.13 -5.01 -7.38
C LYS A 213 -21.81 -4.33 -6.05
N THR A 214 -20.90 -3.36 -6.04
CA THR A 214 -20.28 -2.88 -4.80
C THR A 214 -20.30 -1.36 -4.66
N ILE A 215 -20.69 -0.64 -5.71
CA ILE A 215 -21.09 0.77 -5.70
C ILE A 215 -22.62 0.81 -5.74
#